data_AF-A0A6M0A536-F1
#
_entry.id   AF-A0A6M0A536-F1
#
_cell.length_a   1.000
_cell.length_b   1.000
_cell.length_c   1.000
_cell.angle_alpha   90.00
_cell.angle_beta   90.00
_cell.angle_gamma   90.00
#
_symmetry.space_group_name_H-M   'P 1'
#
loop_
_entity.id
_entity.type
_entity.pdbx_description
1 polymer ?
#
loop_
_entity_poly.entity_id
_entity_poly.type
_entity_poly.pdbx_seq_one_letter_code
_entity_poly.pdbx_strand_id
1 'polypeptide(L)'
;MANWPRRQPHFSGGGVMRSWKSFSKKDRCPICSPHGRKGDAPCGHDGNRIEIVCTKALELGIQKGDQEGDYVAMKEVGGVQPGMFFVHQDHLKHDPNAPKKKQRKPQTREWVYRNKQGDPVVKVKRIDDENGKRIFQSRMTSKGHWTNGLGDLTHEDWVVLNYHKAVEARKQGKQIGILEGESCADVLESIKGLDIVPISFKGGTSGFNAYQLEFLIGYGHNTILFPDMDQPGVELMRKVQEVIGPCQWAYTDPDRGTWNRLPAAGGEDIVDWVEKGATKEQILAAIGPEREDVGRSNAAEQGNLFDQGAIAAKQINPRQDADDLKAQLMDLATQDLDGFDLDIELSKIASQFKKQPRNIRSLYLKVVDKLESAHEINEIEPEIYELLSG
;
A
#
# COMPACT_ATOMS: atom_id res chain seq x y z
N MET A 1 -14.91 -26.05 -57.96
CA MET A 1 -15.60 -25.07 -57.09
C MET A 1 -15.21 -25.40 -55.65
N ALA A 2 -13.95 -25.16 -55.24
CA ALA A 2 -13.32 -23.88 -54.87
C ALA A 2 -13.42 -23.64 -53.35
N ASN A 3 -12.45 -24.22 -52.63
CA ASN A 3 -12.10 -23.98 -51.23
C ASN A 3 -11.90 -22.48 -50.95
N TRP A 4 -12.53 -21.96 -49.89
CA TRP A 4 -12.19 -20.67 -49.31
C TRP A 4 -11.23 -20.84 -48.11
N PRO A 5 -10.19 -20.00 -47.98
CA PRO A 5 -9.05 -20.28 -47.12
C PRO A 5 -9.30 -19.80 -45.68
N ARG A 6 -8.88 -20.60 -44.69
CA ARG A 6 -8.61 -20.15 -43.32
C ARG A 6 -7.43 -19.17 -43.37
N ARG A 7 -7.70 -17.87 -43.50
CA ARG A 7 -6.69 -16.84 -43.22
C ARG A 7 -6.66 -16.61 -41.70
N GLN A 8 -5.65 -17.15 -41.04
CA GLN A 8 -5.16 -16.52 -39.82
C GLN A 8 -4.60 -15.15 -40.19
N PRO A 9 -4.85 -14.09 -39.41
CA PRO A 9 -4.19 -12.82 -39.63
C PRO A 9 -2.69 -12.98 -39.32
N HIS A 10 -1.87 -13.08 -40.36
CA HIS A 10 -0.44 -12.87 -40.24
C HIS A 10 -0.20 -11.37 -40.03
N PHE A 11 0.12 -11.00 -38.80
CA PHE A 11 0.66 -9.69 -38.46
C PHE A 11 2.15 -9.69 -38.84
N SER A 12 2.48 -9.16 -40.02
CA SER A 12 3.86 -8.84 -40.40
C SER A 12 4.12 -7.36 -40.07
N GLY A 13 4.61 -7.12 -38.85
CA GLY A 13 5.12 -5.82 -38.41
C GLY A 13 5.97 -6.07 -37.17
N GLY A 14 7.27 -5.81 -37.26
CA GLY A 14 8.23 -6.07 -36.19
C GLY A 14 7.89 -5.26 -34.93
N GLY A 15 7.41 -5.96 -33.91
CA GLY A 15 7.12 -5.44 -32.58
C GLY A 15 6.82 -6.63 -31.68
N VAL A 16 7.51 -6.70 -30.55
CA VAL A 16 7.48 -7.83 -29.61
C VAL A 16 6.03 -8.26 -29.31
N MET A 17 5.70 -9.49 -29.69
CA MET A 17 4.41 -10.12 -29.43
C MET A 17 4.21 -10.20 -27.90
N ARG A 18 3.40 -9.30 -27.31
CA ARG A 18 2.97 -9.42 -25.92
C ARG A 18 1.97 -10.56 -25.84
N SER A 19 2.15 -11.49 -24.90
CA SER A 19 1.32 -12.68 -24.78
C SER A 19 -0.11 -12.31 -24.37
N TRP A 20 -1.08 -12.53 -25.25
CA TRP A 20 -2.50 -12.37 -24.96
C TRP A 20 -3.03 -13.63 -24.25
N LYS A 21 -3.62 -13.48 -23.07
CA LYS A 21 -4.39 -14.56 -22.42
C LYS A 21 -5.83 -14.53 -22.93
N SER A 22 -6.33 -15.63 -23.45
CA SER A 22 -7.75 -15.79 -23.79
C SER A 22 -8.59 -16.07 -22.54
N PHE A 23 -9.77 -15.46 -22.47
CA PHE A 23 -10.77 -15.79 -21.44
C PHE A 23 -11.33 -17.20 -21.67
N SER A 24 -11.50 -17.96 -20.58
CA SER A 24 -11.93 -19.35 -20.59
C SER A 24 -13.33 -19.52 -19.99
N LYS A 25 -13.87 -20.75 -19.94
CA LYS A 25 -15.12 -21.01 -19.18
C LYS A 25 -14.98 -20.70 -17.67
N LYS A 26 -13.75 -20.74 -17.15
CA LYS A 26 -13.44 -20.45 -15.74
C LYS A 26 -13.18 -18.95 -15.51
N ASP A 27 -12.56 -18.28 -16.49
CA ASP A 27 -12.31 -16.83 -16.47
C ASP A 27 -13.19 -16.16 -17.52
N ARG A 28 -14.36 -15.65 -17.14
CA ARG A 28 -15.32 -15.13 -18.12
C ARG A 28 -15.07 -13.65 -18.42
N CYS A 29 -15.23 -13.26 -19.68
CA CYS A 29 -15.10 -11.87 -20.11
C CYS A 29 -16.17 -10.99 -19.41
N PRO A 30 -15.79 -9.90 -18.71
CA PRO A 30 -16.73 -9.06 -17.98
C PRO A 30 -17.71 -8.29 -18.89
N ILE A 31 -17.39 -8.13 -20.18
CA ILE A 31 -18.26 -7.44 -21.17
C ILE A 31 -19.30 -8.40 -21.76
N CYS A 32 -18.90 -9.63 -22.13
CA CYS A 32 -19.81 -10.58 -22.78
C CYS A 32 -20.65 -11.41 -21.79
N SER A 33 -20.18 -11.55 -20.55
CA SER A 33 -20.82 -12.40 -19.53
C SER A 33 -22.17 -11.89 -19.02
N PRO A 34 -22.36 -10.59 -18.76
CA PRO A 34 -23.66 -10.05 -18.31
C PRO A 34 -24.78 -10.29 -19.32
N HIS A 35 -24.44 -10.43 -20.60
CA HIS A 35 -25.39 -10.67 -21.69
C HIS A 35 -25.61 -12.16 -22.02
N GLY A 36 -25.24 -13.07 -21.11
CA GLY A 36 -25.64 -14.48 -21.16
C GLY A 36 -25.01 -15.35 -22.26
N ARG A 37 -23.95 -14.89 -22.94
CA ARG A 37 -23.33 -15.62 -24.07
C ARG A 37 -22.03 -16.32 -23.66
N LYS A 38 -21.87 -17.61 -24.06
CA LYS A 38 -20.68 -18.45 -23.83
C LYS A 38 -19.86 -18.59 -25.12
N GLY A 39 -18.55 -18.30 -25.08
CA GLY A 39 -17.58 -18.57 -26.17
C GLY A 39 -17.76 -17.68 -27.41
N ASP A 40 -16.79 -17.38 -28.28
CA ASP A 40 -15.39 -17.77 -28.49
C ASP A 40 -14.69 -16.56 -29.14
N ALA A 41 -14.62 -15.42 -28.44
CA ALA A 41 -13.98 -14.22 -28.97
C ALA A 41 -12.52 -14.14 -28.46
N PRO A 42 -11.54 -13.75 -29.29
CA PRO A 42 -10.20 -13.43 -28.82
C PRO A 42 -10.26 -12.14 -28.01
N CYS A 43 -10.60 -12.28 -26.74
CA CYS A 43 -10.54 -11.23 -25.74
C CYS A 43 -9.35 -11.57 -24.84
N GLY A 44 -8.52 -10.57 -24.55
CA GLY A 44 -7.36 -10.74 -23.69
C GLY A 44 -6.95 -9.42 -23.05
N HIS A 45 -6.03 -9.51 -22.09
CA HIS A 45 -5.52 -8.41 -21.28
C HIS A 45 -3.99 -8.49 -21.25
N ASP A 46 -3.32 -7.34 -21.34
CA ASP A 46 -1.85 -7.20 -21.41
C ASP A 46 -1.08 -7.31 -20.08
N GLY A 47 -1.78 -7.54 -18.95
CA GLY A 47 -1.18 -7.80 -17.64
C GLY A 47 -0.70 -6.57 -16.86
N ASN A 48 -0.66 -5.36 -17.43
CA ASN A 48 -0.23 -4.15 -16.70
C ASN A 48 -1.17 -2.95 -16.78
N ARG A 49 -2.13 -2.95 -17.72
CA ARG A 49 -3.32 -2.10 -17.70
C ARG A 49 -4.52 -2.92 -18.16
N ILE A 50 -5.67 -2.82 -17.50
CA ILE A 50 -6.88 -3.58 -17.90
C ILE A 50 -7.43 -2.96 -19.19
N GLU A 51 -6.76 -3.27 -20.29
CA GLU A 51 -7.14 -2.99 -21.65
C GLU A 51 -7.85 -4.24 -22.15
N ILE A 52 -9.16 -4.19 -22.18
CA ILE A 52 -9.96 -5.29 -22.73
C ILE A 52 -10.25 -4.94 -24.17
N VAL A 53 -9.77 -5.79 -25.08
CA VAL A 53 -10.13 -5.72 -26.50
C VAL A 53 -11.29 -6.67 -26.77
N CYS A 54 -12.45 -6.13 -27.16
CA CYS A 54 -13.62 -6.93 -27.56
C CYS A 54 -14.00 -6.63 -29.02
N THR A 55 -13.73 -7.58 -29.92
CA THR A 55 -14.08 -7.45 -31.35
C THR A 55 -15.58 -7.48 -31.63
N LYS A 56 -16.40 -8.09 -30.75
CA LYS A 56 -17.86 -8.17 -30.92
C LYS A 56 -18.63 -6.93 -30.46
N ALA A 57 -18.04 -6.08 -29.59
CA ALA A 57 -18.70 -4.84 -29.14
C ALA A 57 -18.81 -3.81 -30.28
N LEU A 58 -17.90 -3.86 -31.26
CA LEU A 58 -17.89 -3.02 -32.46
C LEU A 58 -19.11 -3.24 -33.38
N GLU A 59 -19.61 -4.47 -33.48
CA GLU A 59 -20.79 -4.77 -34.31
C GLU A 59 -22.12 -4.41 -33.63
N LEU A 60 -22.15 -4.35 -32.30
CA LEU A 60 -23.40 -4.21 -31.55
C LEU A 60 -23.86 -2.76 -31.35
N GLY A 61 -23.16 -1.77 -31.91
CA GLY A 61 -23.60 -0.38 -31.87
C GLY A 61 -24.00 0.09 -30.47
N ILE A 62 -23.22 -0.31 -29.45
CA ILE A 62 -23.53 0.00 -28.04
C ILE A 62 -23.37 1.51 -27.87
N GLN A 63 -24.51 2.20 -27.82
CA GLN A 63 -24.56 3.60 -27.40
C GLN A 63 -24.17 3.71 -25.93
N LYS A 64 -23.46 4.81 -25.63
CA LYS A 64 -23.09 5.31 -24.31
C LYS A 64 -24.17 4.96 -23.27
N GLY A 65 -23.88 4.01 -22.38
CA GLY A 65 -24.79 3.70 -21.28
C GLY A 65 -24.84 4.87 -20.29
N ASP A 66 -26.03 5.21 -19.81
CA ASP A 66 -26.37 6.38 -18.99
C ASP A 66 -25.82 6.35 -17.54
N GLN A 67 -24.69 5.68 -17.29
CA GLN A 67 -24.01 5.72 -16.00
C GLN A 67 -22.66 6.43 -16.16
N GLU A 68 -22.62 7.65 -15.63
CA GLU A 68 -21.48 8.54 -15.64
C GLU A 68 -20.33 7.91 -14.82
N GLY A 69 -19.44 7.18 -15.50
CA GLY A 69 -18.23 6.60 -14.89
C GLY A 69 -17.77 5.25 -15.47
N ASP A 70 -18.62 4.53 -16.21
CA ASP A 70 -18.34 3.10 -16.42
C ASP A 70 -17.34 2.78 -17.54
N TYR A 71 -17.20 3.60 -18.57
CA TYR A 71 -16.20 3.38 -19.65
C TYR A 71 -15.82 4.70 -20.33
N VAL A 72 -14.52 4.98 -20.49
CA VAL A 72 -14.06 6.12 -21.30
C VAL A 72 -14.10 5.74 -22.79
N ALA A 73 -14.82 6.54 -23.56
CA ALA A 73 -15.06 6.36 -24.99
C ALA A 73 -13.81 6.60 -25.86
N MET A 74 -13.84 5.99 -27.06
CA MET A 74 -12.76 5.88 -28.04
C MET A 74 -12.28 7.21 -28.64
N LYS A 75 -11.02 7.25 -29.09
CA LYS A 75 -10.55 8.22 -30.10
C LYS A 75 -10.54 7.52 -31.46
N GLU A 76 -11.32 8.01 -32.42
CA GLU A 76 -11.23 7.56 -33.81
C GLU A 76 -9.89 7.99 -34.40
N VAL A 77 -9.10 7.01 -34.85
CA VAL A 77 -8.08 7.23 -35.87
C VAL A 77 -8.26 6.13 -36.91
N GLY A 78 -9.00 6.44 -37.97
CA GLY A 78 -9.01 5.74 -39.26
C GLY A 78 -9.20 4.21 -39.26
N GLY A 79 -10.44 3.78 -39.51
CA GLY A 79 -10.73 2.46 -40.12
C GLY A 79 -10.56 1.25 -39.19
N VAL A 80 -11.68 0.87 -38.55
CA VAL A 80 -11.94 -0.42 -37.87
C VAL A 80 -10.74 -0.99 -37.10
N GLN A 81 -10.52 -0.48 -35.89
CA GLN A 81 -9.65 -1.12 -34.89
C GLN A 81 -10.43 -1.51 -33.63
N PRO A 82 -9.96 -2.52 -32.88
CA PRO A 82 -10.63 -2.99 -31.67
C PRO A 82 -10.69 -1.89 -30.60
N GLY A 83 -11.89 -1.61 -30.09
CA GLY A 83 -12.06 -0.64 -29.00
C GLY A 83 -11.35 -1.11 -27.73
N MET A 84 -10.55 -0.23 -27.13
CA MET A 84 -9.95 -0.41 -25.81
C MET A 84 -10.95 0.02 -24.74
N PHE A 85 -11.25 -0.86 -23.79
CA PHE A 85 -12.07 -0.54 -22.62
C PHE A 85 -11.20 -0.54 -21.37
N PHE A 86 -11.35 0.49 -20.53
CA PHE A 86 -10.74 0.57 -19.19
C PHE A 86 -11.81 0.25 -18.15
N VAL A 87 -11.52 -0.66 -17.22
CA VAL A 87 -12.39 -0.92 -16.06
C VAL A 87 -11.91 -0.06 -14.89
N HIS A 88 -12.81 0.70 -14.26
CA HIS A 88 -12.49 1.50 -13.07
C HIS A 88 -12.09 0.58 -11.90
N GLN A 89 -11.01 0.89 -11.19
CA GLN A 89 -10.42 0.05 -10.13
C GLN A 89 -11.41 -0.33 -9.01
N ASP A 90 -12.46 0.47 -8.80
CA ASP A 90 -13.46 0.18 -7.75
C ASP A 90 -14.30 -1.08 -8.02
N HIS A 91 -14.40 -1.53 -9.28
CA HIS A 91 -15.05 -2.81 -9.60
C HIS A 91 -14.18 -4.04 -9.29
N LEU A 92 -12.87 -3.87 -9.11
CA LEU A 92 -11.95 -4.96 -8.69
C LEU A 92 -11.95 -5.15 -7.17
N LYS A 93 -12.41 -4.16 -6.40
CA LYS A 93 -12.51 -4.22 -4.93
C LYS A 93 -13.68 -5.08 -4.44
N HIS A 94 -14.58 -5.50 -5.32
CA HIS A 94 -15.65 -6.44 -5.01
C HIS A 94 -15.21 -7.86 -5.37
N ASP A 95 -14.58 -8.56 -4.43
CA ASP A 95 -14.59 -10.03 -4.48
C ASP A 95 -16.02 -10.48 -4.15
N PRO A 96 -16.78 -11.10 -5.08
CA PRO A 96 -18.13 -11.55 -4.81
C PRO A 96 -18.21 -12.63 -3.72
N ASN A 97 -17.06 -13.23 -3.36
CA ASN A 97 -16.94 -14.20 -2.27
C ASN A 97 -16.38 -13.59 -0.97
N ALA A 98 -16.08 -12.29 -0.94
CA ALA A 98 -15.68 -11.63 0.29
C ALA A 98 -16.77 -11.79 1.36
N PRO A 99 -16.42 -12.08 2.62
CA PRO A 99 -17.38 -12.10 3.71
C PRO A 99 -18.11 -10.76 3.78
N LYS A 100 -19.44 -10.78 3.67
CA LYS A 100 -20.25 -9.58 3.89
C LYS A 100 -20.23 -9.26 5.38
N LYS A 101 -19.57 -8.17 5.77
CA LYS A 101 -19.65 -7.65 7.14
C LYS A 101 -21.11 -7.36 7.50
N LYS A 102 -21.47 -7.62 8.76
CA LYS A 102 -22.79 -7.24 9.29
C LYS A 102 -22.96 -5.72 9.16
N GLN A 103 -24.15 -5.28 8.78
CA GLN A 103 -24.45 -3.86 8.72
C GLN A 103 -24.34 -3.27 10.13
N ARG A 104 -23.49 -2.25 10.28
CA ARG A 104 -23.33 -1.53 11.55
C ARG A 104 -24.58 -0.74 11.86
N LYS A 105 -24.83 -0.49 13.15
CA LYS A 105 -25.95 0.36 13.59
C LYS A 105 -25.80 1.76 12.99
N PRO A 106 -26.91 2.44 12.62
CA PRO A 106 -26.86 3.79 12.11
C PRO A 106 -26.15 4.74 13.08
N GLN A 107 -25.14 5.45 12.60
CA GLN A 107 -24.33 6.36 13.41
C GLN A 107 -23.60 7.38 12.53
N THR A 108 -23.30 8.54 13.09
CA THR A 108 -22.45 9.55 12.45
C THR A 108 -21.26 9.85 13.35
N ARG A 109 -20.06 9.84 12.78
CA ARG A 109 -18.80 10.13 13.47
C ARG A 109 -17.97 11.12 12.66
N GLU A 110 -17.20 11.95 13.36
CA GLU A 110 -16.30 12.93 12.78
C GLU A 110 -14.93 12.85 13.44
N TRP A 111 -13.87 12.78 12.64
CA TRP A 111 -12.48 12.79 13.09
C TRP A 111 -11.74 13.96 12.46
N VAL A 112 -10.91 14.64 13.25
CA VAL A 112 -10.13 15.79 12.81
C VAL A 112 -8.65 15.43 12.84
N TYR A 113 -8.06 15.40 11.64
CA TYR A 113 -6.64 15.30 11.42
C TYR A 113 -6.01 16.70 11.52
N ARG A 114 -4.84 16.74 12.13
CA ARG A 114 -4.12 17.98 12.46
C ARG A 114 -2.76 17.98 11.76
N ASN A 115 -2.11 19.13 11.69
CA ASN A 115 -0.69 19.20 11.35
C ASN A 115 0.20 18.88 12.58
N LYS A 116 1.52 18.92 12.38
CA LYS A 116 2.52 18.73 13.45
C LYS A 116 2.45 19.81 14.54
N GLN A 117 1.86 20.98 14.26
CA GLN A 117 1.67 22.08 15.22
C GLN A 117 0.39 21.93 16.05
N GLY A 118 -0.53 21.06 15.63
CA GLY A 118 -1.81 20.83 16.30
C GLY A 118 -2.99 21.56 15.67
N ASP A 119 -2.80 22.31 14.59
CA ASP A 119 -3.89 22.99 13.89
C ASP A 119 -4.74 21.98 13.12
N PRO A 120 -6.08 22.13 13.10
CA PRO A 120 -6.97 21.28 12.32
C PRO A 120 -6.77 21.49 10.82
N VAL A 121 -6.60 20.41 10.06
CA VAL A 121 -6.32 20.45 8.61
C VAL A 121 -7.40 19.71 7.82
N VAL A 122 -7.66 18.44 8.15
CA VAL A 122 -8.66 17.61 7.47
C VAL A 122 -9.69 17.11 8.48
N LYS A 123 -10.96 17.09 8.07
CA LYS A 123 -12.04 16.44 8.79
C LYS A 123 -12.59 15.29 7.96
N VAL A 124 -12.65 14.10 8.55
CA VAL A 124 -13.30 12.92 8.00
C VAL A 124 -14.63 12.75 8.72
N LYS A 125 -15.73 12.70 7.96
CA LYS A 125 -17.06 12.41 8.47
C LYS A 125 -17.54 11.09 7.90
N ARG A 126 -17.86 10.14 8.78
CA ARG A 126 -18.48 8.87 8.40
C ARG A 126 -19.93 8.83 8.84
N ILE A 127 -20.80 8.43 7.92
CA ILE A 127 -22.21 8.14 8.17
C ILE A 127 -22.44 6.69 7.83
N ASP A 128 -22.80 5.88 8.82
CA ASP A 128 -23.33 4.54 8.63
C ASP A 128 -24.87 4.64 8.73
N ASP A 129 -25.59 4.16 7.73
CA ASP A 129 -27.06 4.14 7.69
C ASP A 129 -27.60 2.87 7.01
N GLU A 130 -28.92 2.80 6.78
CA GLU A 130 -29.59 1.66 6.15
C GLU A 130 -29.10 1.37 4.72
N ASN A 131 -28.55 2.38 4.02
CA ASN A 131 -28.02 2.28 2.67
C ASN A 131 -26.51 1.98 2.63
N GLY A 132 -25.88 1.82 3.81
CA GLY A 132 -24.47 1.45 3.94
C GLY A 132 -23.62 2.56 4.55
N LYS A 133 -22.35 2.62 4.15
CA LYS A 133 -21.37 3.60 4.67
C LYS A 133 -21.14 4.72 3.66
N ARG A 134 -21.13 5.96 4.12
CA ARG A 134 -20.74 7.15 3.36
C ARG A 134 -19.63 7.87 4.11
N ILE A 135 -18.58 8.24 3.39
CA ILE A 135 -17.42 8.96 3.94
C ILE A 135 -17.28 10.29 3.21
N PHE A 136 -17.26 11.37 3.96
CA PHE A 136 -17.06 12.73 3.48
C PHE A 136 -15.76 13.27 4.04
N GLN A 137 -15.05 14.05 3.24
CA GLN A 137 -13.81 14.70 3.64
C GLN A 137 -13.94 16.20 3.42
N SER A 138 -13.46 16.99 4.38
CA SER A 138 -13.44 18.44 4.30
C SER A 138 -12.07 18.95 4.77
N ARG A 139 -11.59 20.05 4.19
CA ARG A 139 -10.39 20.75 4.63
C ARG A 139 -10.71 22.00 5.42
N MET A 140 -9.84 22.37 6.34
CA MET A 140 -9.89 23.66 7.01
C MET A 140 -9.40 24.75 6.05
N THR A 141 -10.14 25.85 5.96
CA THR A 141 -9.73 27.03 5.19
C THR A 141 -8.96 28.01 6.07
N SER A 142 -8.18 28.90 5.46
CA SER A 142 -7.50 29.99 6.18
C SER A 142 -8.46 30.92 6.95
N LYS A 143 -9.75 30.91 6.61
CA LYS A 143 -10.81 31.65 7.30
C LYS A 143 -11.43 30.89 8.49
N GLY A 144 -10.94 29.68 8.80
CA GLY A 144 -11.44 28.86 9.92
C GLY A 144 -12.73 28.09 9.64
N HIS A 145 -13.10 27.91 8.37
CA HIS A 145 -14.29 27.13 7.97
C HIS A 145 -13.90 25.81 7.30
N TRP A 146 -14.73 24.78 7.48
CA TRP A 146 -14.62 23.51 6.78
C TRP A 146 -15.22 23.59 5.37
N THR A 147 -14.45 23.19 4.36
CA THR A 147 -14.90 23.12 2.95
C THR A 147 -14.73 21.71 2.42
N ASN A 148 -15.70 21.21 1.65
CA ASN A 148 -15.66 19.86 1.10
C ASN A 148 -14.45 19.63 0.18
N GLY A 149 -13.94 18.40 0.20
CA GLY A 149 -12.77 17.95 -0.55
C GLY A 149 -11.44 18.37 0.07
N LEU A 150 -10.37 17.69 -0.34
CA LEU A 150 -9.00 17.94 0.13
C LEU A 150 -8.35 19.15 -0.56
N GLY A 151 -8.85 19.58 -1.72
CA GLY A 151 -8.22 20.65 -2.49
C GLY A 151 -6.78 20.26 -2.87
N ASP A 152 -5.84 21.17 -2.61
CA ASP A 152 -4.42 20.98 -2.90
C ASP A 152 -3.65 20.32 -1.74
N LEU A 153 -4.34 19.88 -0.68
CA LEU A 153 -3.68 19.22 0.44
C LEU A 153 -3.06 17.88 0.02
N THR A 154 -1.83 17.66 0.45
CA THR A 154 -1.10 16.41 0.30
C THR A 154 -0.97 15.69 1.64
N HIS A 155 -0.50 14.44 1.62
CA HIS A 155 -0.31 13.68 2.85
C HIS A 155 0.60 14.37 3.87
N GLU A 156 1.46 15.29 3.45
CA GLU A 156 2.40 16.04 4.28
C GLU A 156 1.71 17.06 5.20
N ASP A 157 0.52 17.53 4.80
CA ASP A 157 -0.20 18.58 5.51
C ASP A 157 -0.85 18.08 6.82
N TRP A 158 -0.99 16.77 7.01
CA TRP A 158 -1.58 16.19 8.22
C TRP A 158 -0.80 15.00 8.76
N VAL A 159 -0.84 14.85 10.08
CA VAL A 159 -0.31 13.69 10.79
C VAL A 159 -1.41 12.66 11.07
N VAL A 160 -1.03 11.45 11.48
CA VAL A 160 -1.98 10.40 11.90
C VAL A 160 -3.00 10.89 12.94
N LEU A 161 -4.16 10.23 13.00
CA LEU A 161 -5.14 10.48 14.05
C LEU A 161 -4.45 10.29 15.42
N ASN A 162 -4.75 11.17 16.38
CA ASN A 162 -4.16 11.15 17.72
C ASN A 162 -2.62 11.33 17.78
N TYR A 163 -1.95 11.81 16.73
CA TYR A 163 -0.49 12.06 16.72
C TYR A 163 0.06 12.71 17.99
N HIS A 164 -0.54 13.83 18.43
CA HIS A 164 -0.08 14.56 19.62
C HIS A 164 -0.18 13.74 20.90
N LYS A 165 -1.25 12.94 21.04
CA LYS A 165 -1.39 11.99 22.16
C LYS A 165 -0.32 10.91 22.09
N ALA A 166 -0.01 10.41 20.89
CA ALA A 166 0.99 9.37 20.67
C ALA A 166 2.42 9.89 20.94
N VAL A 167 2.73 11.13 20.55
CA VAL A 167 4.02 11.78 20.89
C VAL A 167 4.18 11.90 22.41
N GLU A 168 3.13 12.29 23.12
CA GLU A 168 3.18 12.36 24.59
C GLU A 168 3.27 10.97 25.24
N ALA A 169 2.52 9.99 24.73
CA ALA A 169 2.61 8.60 25.16
C ALA A 169 4.03 8.04 25.00
N ARG A 170 4.68 8.33 23.87
CA ARG A 170 6.07 7.94 23.61
C ARG A 170 7.02 8.52 24.67
N LYS A 171 6.90 9.81 24.99
CA LYS A 171 7.70 10.46 26.04
C LYS A 171 7.49 9.80 27.41
N GLN A 172 6.28 9.33 27.68
CA GLN A 172 5.92 8.65 28.92
C GLN A 172 6.24 7.15 28.94
N GLY A 173 6.78 6.57 27.86
CA GLY A 173 7.03 5.14 27.78
C GLY A 173 5.79 4.27 27.57
N LYS A 174 4.64 4.87 27.20
CA LYS A 174 3.35 4.16 27.05
C LYS A 174 3.22 3.43 25.73
N GLN A 175 2.34 2.42 25.72
CA GLN A 175 2.06 1.66 24.51
C GLN A 175 1.24 2.46 23.49
N ILE A 176 1.57 2.29 22.22
CA ILE A 176 0.87 2.93 21.10
C ILE A 176 0.27 1.83 20.22
N GLY A 177 -1.03 1.92 19.94
CA GLY A 177 -1.75 0.98 19.08
C GLY A 177 -1.92 1.57 17.69
N ILE A 178 -1.52 0.86 16.64
CA ILE A 178 -1.71 1.28 15.25
C ILE A 178 -2.84 0.47 14.63
N LEU A 179 -3.87 1.16 14.14
CA LEU A 179 -5.06 0.56 13.55
C LEU A 179 -5.28 1.11 12.14
N GLU A 180 -5.93 0.32 11.27
CA GLU A 180 -6.25 0.76 9.92
C GLU A 180 -7.29 1.90 9.93
N GLY A 181 -8.39 1.74 10.67
CA GLY A 181 -9.54 2.66 10.62
C GLY A 181 -9.72 3.55 11.86
N GLU A 182 -10.27 4.75 11.66
CA GLU A 182 -10.59 5.70 12.74
C GLU A 182 -11.63 5.13 13.72
N SER A 183 -12.61 4.37 13.22
CA SER A 183 -13.59 3.69 14.07
C SER A 183 -12.96 2.61 14.96
N CYS A 184 -11.88 1.97 14.50
CA CYS A 184 -11.13 1.01 15.29
C CYS A 184 -10.39 1.73 16.43
N ALA A 185 -9.80 2.88 16.14
CA ALA A 185 -9.16 3.73 17.15
C ALA A 185 -10.13 4.18 18.25
N ASP A 186 -11.33 4.63 17.89
CA ASP A 186 -12.38 4.99 18.86
C ASP A 186 -12.73 3.79 19.78
N VAL A 187 -12.89 2.60 19.20
CA VAL A 187 -13.23 1.40 19.97
C VAL A 187 -12.10 1.06 20.93
N LEU A 188 -10.84 1.05 20.48
CA LEU A 188 -9.71 0.76 21.35
C LEU A 188 -9.61 1.79 22.49
N GLU A 189 -9.78 3.09 22.19
CA GLU A 189 -9.79 4.17 23.19
C GLU A 189 -10.93 4.02 24.21
N SER A 190 -12.07 3.45 23.81
CA SER A 190 -13.24 3.27 24.68
C SER A 190 -13.11 2.14 25.71
N ILE A 191 -12.14 1.23 25.54
CA ILE A 191 -11.96 0.08 26.43
C ILE A 191 -11.33 0.55 27.74
N LYS A 192 -12.14 0.59 28.79
CA LYS A 192 -11.71 1.08 30.11
C LYS A 192 -10.52 0.28 30.65
N GLY A 193 -9.50 1.01 31.08
CA GLY A 193 -8.31 0.45 31.71
C GLY A 193 -7.32 -0.17 30.72
N LEU A 194 -7.51 -0.01 29.42
CA LEU A 194 -6.51 -0.32 28.40
C LEU A 194 -5.59 0.91 28.24
N ASP A 195 -4.33 0.81 28.68
CA ASP A 195 -3.36 1.92 28.60
C ASP A 195 -2.59 1.86 27.27
N ILE A 196 -3.33 1.87 26.16
CA ILE A 196 -2.80 1.88 24.80
C ILE A 196 -3.36 3.13 24.11
N VAL A 197 -2.49 3.97 23.57
CA VAL A 197 -2.90 5.16 22.81
C VAL A 197 -3.11 4.79 21.34
N PRO A 198 -4.36 4.80 20.81
CA PRO A 198 -4.61 4.40 19.44
C PRO A 198 -4.32 5.53 18.45
N ILE A 199 -3.67 5.18 17.35
CA ILE A 199 -3.51 6.01 16.15
C ILE A 199 -4.05 5.28 14.93
N SER A 200 -4.48 6.03 13.92
CA SER A 200 -4.91 5.47 12.63
C SER A 200 -4.62 6.41 11.46
N PHE A 201 -4.60 5.84 10.26
CA PHE A 201 -4.37 6.58 9.03
C PHE A 201 -5.68 7.09 8.44
N LYS A 202 -5.63 8.29 7.84
CA LYS A 202 -6.75 8.84 7.10
C LYS A 202 -7.00 8.00 5.84
N GLY A 203 -8.06 7.19 5.81
CA GLY A 203 -8.39 6.35 4.65
C GLY A 203 -7.74 4.95 4.67
N GLY A 204 -7.33 4.47 5.84
CA GLY A 204 -6.85 3.10 6.03
C GLY A 204 -5.65 2.74 5.16
N THR A 205 -5.65 1.54 4.59
CA THR A 205 -4.57 1.04 3.73
C THR A 205 -4.20 2.01 2.60
N SER A 206 -5.18 2.66 1.98
CA SER A 206 -4.95 3.61 0.88
C SER A 206 -4.37 4.96 1.34
N GLY A 207 -4.42 5.24 2.63
CA GLY A 207 -3.97 6.49 3.23
C GLY A 207 -2.59 6.42 3.87
N PHE A 208 -1.98 5.24 3.92
CA PHE A 208 -0.70 5.02 4.56
C PHE A 208 0.43 5.75 3.86
N ASN A 209 1.24 6.47 4.64
CA ASN A 209 2.51 7.03 4.20
C ASN A 209 3.53 6.89 5.33
N ALA A 210 4.72 6.37 5.01
CA ALA A 210 5.78 6.10 5.97
C ALA A 210 6.22 7.34 6.77
N TYR A 211 6.25 8.52 6.15
CA TYR A 211 6.67 9.76 6.82
C TYR A 211 5.80 10.07 8.06
N GLN A 212 4.53 9.66 8.04
CA GLN A 212 3.59 9.91 9.15
C GLN A 212 3.95 9.11 10.41
N LEU A 213 4.86 8.14 10.31
CA LEU A 213 5.33 7.29 11.39
C LEU A 213 6.78 7.55 11.80
N GLU A 214 7.48 8.53 11.22
CA GLU A 214 8.86 8.86 11.59
C GLU A 214 9.05 9.04 13.11
N PHE A 215 8.05 9.63 13.77
CA PHE A 215 8.04 9.83 15.22
C PHE A 215 7.95 8.52 16.03
N LEU A 216 7.86 7.35 15.41
CA LEU A 216 7.87 6.04 16.04
C LEU A 216 9.11 5.21 15.70
N ILE A 217 10.01 5.71 14.85
CA ILE A 217 11.28 5.03 14.56
C ILE A 217 12.07 4.85 15.86
N GLY A 218 12.51 3.61 16.11
CA GLY A 218 13.18 3.21 17.35
C GLY A 218 12.25 3.00 18.54
N TYR A 219 10.92 3.09 18.35
CA TYR A 219 9.90 2.87 19.38
C TYR A 219 9.00 1.64 19.10
N GLY A 220 9.38 0.81 18.12
CA GLY A 220 8.60 -0.36 17.71
C GLY A 220 8.26 -1.31 18.87
N HIS A 221 9.18 -1.54 19.81
CA HIS A 221 8.95 -2.46 20.93
C HIS A 221 7.79 -2.07 21.86
N ASN A 222 7.43 -0.78 21.89
CA ASN A 222 6.29 -0.26 22.64
C ASN A 222 5.07 0.00 21.74
N THR A 223 5.09 -0.51 20.52
CA THR A 223 4.03 -0.34 19.54
C THR A 223 3.34 -1.67 19.26
N ILE A 224 2.01 -1.63 19.16
CA ILE A 224 1.15 -2.79 18.90
C ILE A 224 0.38 -2.56 17.60
N LEU A 225 0.46 -3.50 16.68
CA LEU A 225 -0.24 -3.47 15.40
C LEU A 225 -1.55 -4.24 15.50
N PHE A 226 -2.66 -3.62 15.08
CA PHE A 226 -3.99 -4.24 15.05
C PHE A 226 -4.44 -4.43 13.59
N PRO A 227 -4.05 -5.53 12.94
CA PRO A 227 -4.48 -5.79 11.57
C PRO A 227 -5.97 -6.14 11.51
N ASP A 228 -6.63 -5.66 10.47
CA ASP A 228 -7.88 -6.29 9.99
C ASP A 228 -7.55 -7.71 9.50
N MET A 229 -8.43 -8.67 9.76
CA MET A 229 -8.22 -10.08 9.41
C MET A 229 -8.50 -10.34 7.92
N ASP A 230 -7.84 -9.58 7.05
CA ASP A 230 -7.79 -9.74 5.60
C ASP A 230 -6.39 -9.43 5.04
N GLN A 231 -6.21 -9.69 3.74
CA GLN A 231 -4.91 -9.51 3.09
C GLN A 231 -4.43 -8.04 3.13
N PRO A 232 -5.25 -7.02 2.79
CA PRO A 232 -4.84 -5.63 2.87
C PRO A 232 -4.45 -5.19 4.29
N GLY A 233 -5.23 -5.55 5.31
CA GLY A 233 -4.98 -5.15 6.70
C GLY A 233 -3.65 -5.71 7.23
N VAL A 234 -3.36 -6.98 6.96
CA VAL A 234 -2.08 -7.59 7.35
C VAL A 234 -0.91 -6.99 6.57
N GLU A 235 -1.07 -6.77 5.27
CA GLU A 235 -0.03 -6.17 4.43
C GLU A 235 0.31 -4.74 4.87
N LEU A 236 -0.70 -3.95 5.25
CA LEU A 236 -0.48 -2.62 5.84
C LEU A 236 0.37 -2.71 7.10
N MET A 237 0.02 -3.61 8.03
CA MET A 237 0.76 -3.73 9.29
C MET A 237 2.21 -4.21 9.09
N ARG A 238 2.48 -5.03 8.07
CA ARG A 238 3.86 -5.37 7.69
C ARG A 238 4.63 -4.16 7.20
N LYS A 239 4.04 -3.33 6.35
CA LYS A 239 4.66 -2.06 5.90
C LYS A 239 4.92 -1.12 7.07
N VAL A 240 4.01 -1.04 8.03
CA VAL A 240 4.20 -0.27 9.26
C VAL A 240 5.40 -0.81 10.05
N GLN A 241 5.50 -2.12 10.24
CA GLN A 241 6.61 -2.77 10.94
C GLN A 241 7.96 -2.55 10.22
N GLU A 242 7.98 -2.54 8.89
CA GLU A 242 9.19 -2.20 8.11
C GLU A 242 9.71 -0.79 8.42
N VAL A 243 8.81 0.16 8.69
CA VAL A 243 9.16 1.56 9.03
C VAL A 243 9.62 1.70 10.47
N ILE A 244 8.86 1.16 11.43
CA ILE A 244 9.10 1.43 12.87
C ILE A 244 10.02 0.42 13.55
N GLY A 245 10.32 -0.70 12.89
CA GLY A 245 11.11 -1.80 13.42
C GLY A 245 10.29 -2.86 14.19
N PRO A 246 10.96 -3.75 14.95
CA PRO A 246 10.30 -4.83 15.68
C PRO A 246 9.21 -4.31 16.62
N CYS A 247 8.01 -4.88 16.53
CA CYS A 247 6.84 -4.47 17.29
C CYS A 247 5.96 -5.67 17.65
N GLN A 248 4.92 -5.42 18.46
CA GLN A 248 3.95 -6.43 18.84
C GLN A 248 2.74 -6.40 17.90
N TRP A 249 2.01 -7.51 17.82
CA TRP A 249 0.81 -7.69 17.02
C TRP A 249 -0.35 -8.14 17.90
N ALA A 250 -1.53 -7.59 17.66
CA ALA A 250 -2.76 -7.96 18.33
C ALA A 250 -3.75 -8.55 17.30
N TYR A 251 -3.82 -9.88 17.26
CA TYR A 251 -4.66 -10.59 16.31
C TYR A 251 -6.10 -10.65 16.81
N THR A 252 -7.00 -10.03 16.05
CA THR A 252 -8.45 -10.10 16.26
C THR A 252 -8.94 -11.55 16.22
N ASP A 253 -9.61 -12.02 17.27
CA ASP A 253 -10.09 -13.41 17.39
C ASP A 253 -8.97 -14.43 17.05
N PRO A 254 -7.92 -14.51 17.89
CA PRO A 254 -6.67 -15.19 17.53
C PRO A 254 -6.83 -16.70 17.29
N ASP A 255 -7.83 -17.30 17.93
CA ASP A 255 -8.17 -18.73 17.81
C ASP A 255 -8.96 -19.05 16.54
N ARG A 256 -9.39 -18.02 15.79
CA ARG A 256 -10.06 -18.21 14.52
C ARG A 256 -9.07 -18.78 13.51
N GLY A 257 -9.33 -20.01 13.05
CA GLY A 257 -8.49 -20.73 12.08
C GLY A 257 -8.41 -20.12 10.68
N THR A 258 -8.72 -18.83 10.52
CA THR A 258 -8.70 -18.08 9.26
C THR A 258 -7.45 -17.22 9.09
N TRP A 259 -6.63 -17.04 10.12
CA TRP A 259 -5.37 -16.27 10.02
C TRP A 259 -4.37 -16.86 9.03
N ASN A 260 -4.40 -18.19 8.82
CA ASN A 260 -3.61 -18.87 7.79
C ASN A 260 -4.17 -18.76 6.37
N ARG A 261 -5.41 -18.30 6.22
CA ARG A 261 -6.11 -18.16 4.95
C ARG A 261 -6.97 -16.90 4.97
N LEU A 262 -6.28 -15.77 4.87
CA LEU A 262 -6.90 -14.46 4.91
C LEU A 262 -7.81 -14.24 3.68
N PRO A 263 -9.03 -13.70 3.89
CA PRO A 263 -9.87 -13.24 2.79
C PRO A 263 -9.20 -12.08 2.04
N ALA A 264 -9.55 -11.90 0.76
CA ALA A 264 -9.02 -10.80 -0.05
C ALA A 264 -9.51 -9.41 0.43
N ALA A 265 -10.66 -9.36 1.10
CA ALA A 265 -11.23 -8.17 1.71
C ALA A 265 -12.31 -8.56 2.75
N GLY A 266 -12.71 -7.60 3.58
CA GLY A 266 -13.86 -7.75 4.48
C GLY A 266 -13.53 -8.57 5.73
N GLY A 267 -12.24 -8.60 6.08
CA GLY A 267 -11.74 -9.25 7.29
C GLY A 267 -12.32 -8.65 8.56
N GLU A 268 -12.36 -9.42 9.62
CA GLU A 268 -12.83 -8.92 10.92
C GLU A 268 -11.84 -7.92 11.51
N ASP A 269 -12.36 -6.81 12.03
CA ASP A 269 -11.56 -5.79 12.72
C ASP A 269 -11.86 -5.77 14.24
N ILE A 270 -11.13 -4.97 15.00
CA ILE A 270 -11.32 -4.85 16.46
C ILE A 270 -12.74 -4.38 16.85
N VAL A 271 -13.41 -3.61 15.99
CA VAL A 271 -14.79 -3.17 16.23
C VAL A 271 -15.70 -4.39 16.19
N ASP A 272 -15.56 -5.21 15.15
CA ASP A 272 -16.36 -6.41 14.95
C ASP A 272 -16.14 -7.42 16.10
N TRP A 273 -14.91 -7.56 16.61
CA TRP A 273 -14.58 -8.47 17.72
C TRP A 273 -15.12 -7.98 19.07
N VAL A 274 -15.02 -6.69 19.37
CA VAL A 274 -15.63 -6.09 20.57
C VAL A 274 -17.15 -6.18 20.50
N GLU A 275 -17.77 -5.99 19.34
CA GLU A 275 -19.22 -6.17 19.16
C GLU A 275 -19.69 -7.61 19.43
N LYS A 276 -18.81 -8.61 19.25
CA LYS A 276 -19.06 -10.01 19.62
C LYS A 276 -18.84 -10.31 21.11
N GLY A 277 -18.34 -9.35 21.88
CA GLY A 277 -18.12 -9.47 23.32
C GLY A 277 -16.69 -9.74 23.74
N ALA A 278 -15.68 -9.43 22.90
CA ALA A 278 -14.29 -9.50 23.31
C ALA A 278 -14.03 -8.64 24.56
N THR A 279 -13.39 -9.23 25.58
CA THR A 279 -13.02 -8.50 26.79
C THR A 279 -11.65 -7.85 26.64
N LYS A 280 -11.36 -6.88 27.51
CA LYS A 280 -10.04 -6.26 27.61
C LYS A 280 -8.95 -7.31 27.80
N GLU A 281 -9.19 -8.30 28.65
CA GLU A 281 -8.24 -9.36 28.98
C GLU A 281 -7.94 -10.23 27.76
N GLN A 282 -8.95 -10.52 26.93
CA GLN A 282 -8.78 -11.26 25.68
C GLN A 282 -7.96 -10.45 24.66
N ILE A 283 -8.21 -9.14 24.56
CA ILE A 283 -7.44 -8.26 23.68
C ILE A 283 -5.98 -8.18 24.12
N LEU A 284 -5.73 -8.02 25.42
CA LEU A 284 -4.37 -8.01 25.97
C LEU A 284 -3.66 -9.36 25.77
N ALA A 285 -4.37 -10.47 25.94
CA ALA A 285 -3.83 -11.81 25.73
C ALA A 285 -3.51 -12.11 24.25
N ALA A 286 -4.16 -11.40 23.32
CA ALA A 286 -3.89 -11.52 21.89
C ALA A 286 -2.65 -10.74 21.43
N ILE A 287 -2.04 -9.93 22.31
CA ILE A 287 -0.81 -9.19 22.00
C ILE A 287 0.38 -10.14 22.10
N GLY A 288 1.11 -10.27 21.01
CA GLY A 288 2.28 -11.14 20.92
C GLY A 288 3.24 -10.74 19.80
N PRO A 289 4.25 -11.57 19.50
CA PRO A 289 5.06 -11.39 18.31
C PRO A 289 4.22 -11.61 17.03
N GLU A 290 4.76 -11.21 15.87
CA GLU A 290 4.17 -11.58 14.58
C GLU A 290 4.07 -13.11 14.48
N ARG A 291 2.90 -13.60 14.06
CA ARG A 291 2.61 -15.01 13.85
C ARG A 291 3.14 -15.47 12.50
N GLU A 292 3.90 -16.55 12.52
CA GLU A 292 4.45 -17.19 11.33
C GLU A 292 3.39 -17.76 10.37
N ASP A 293 2.24 -18.16 10.90
CA ASP A 293 1.18 -18.82 10.14
C ASP A 293 0.24 -17.83 9.43
N VAL A 294 0.39 -16.52 9.64
CA VAL A 294 -0.49 -15.50 9.06
C VAL A 294 -0.23 -15.27 7.58
N GLY A 295 -1.24 -15.55 6.74
CA GLY A 295 -1.21 -15.20 5.32
C GLY A 295 -0.17 -15.95 4.49
N ARG A 296 0.26 -17.15 4.91
CA ARG A 296 1.04 -18.05 4.04
C ARG A 296 0.16 -18.54 2.88
N SER A 297 0.14 -17.78 1.79
CA SER A 297 -0.16 -18.34 0.49
C SER A 297 0.96 -19.33 0.13
N ASN A 298 0.62 -20.44 -0.54
CA ASN A 298 1.61 -21.27 -1.21
C ASN A 298 2.23 -20.46 -2.37
N ALA A 299 3.11 -19.52 -2.04
CA ALA A 299 3.75 -18.57 -2.94
C ALA A 299 4.89 -19.21 -3.78
N ALA A 300 4.81 -20.52 -4.02
CA ALA A 300 5.71 -21.22 -4.94
C ALA A 300 5.16 -21.27 -6.39
N GLU A 301 3.89 -20.92 -6.64
CA GLU A 301 3.27 -21.12 -7.96
C GLU A 301 2.70 -19.87 -8.65
N GLN A 302 2.82 -18.67 -8.09
CA GLN A 302 2.42 -17.45 -8.81
C GLN A 302 3.55 -16.42 -8.77
N GLY A 303 4.30 -16.38 -9.87
CA GLY A 303 5.47 -15.54 -10.05
C GLY A 303 5.20 -14.05 -9.91
N ASN A 304 6.17 -13.39 -9.28
CA ASN A 304 6.55 -11.98 -9.37
C ASN A 304 5.65 -11.10 -10.23
N LEU A 305 4.83 -10.28 -9.55
CA LEU A 305 4.05 -9.19 -10.13
C LEU A 305 4.55 -7.80 -9.67
N PHE A 306 5.86 -7.67 -9.45
CA PHE A 306 6.54 -6.38 -9.32
C PHE A 306 7.85 -6.44 -10.12
N ASP A 307 7.70 -6.52 -11.44
CA ASP A 307 8.76 -6.19 -12.38
C ASP A 307 8.17 -5.24 -13.40
N GLN A 308 8.45 -3.94 -13.26
CA GLN A 308 8.53 -3.04 -14.40
C GLN A 308 9.25 -1.74 -14.04
N GLY A 309 10.56 -1.77 -14.33
CA GLY A 309 11.43 -0.63 -14.55
C GLY A 309 12.66 -1.12 -15.30
N ALA A 310 12.52 -1.37 -16.61
CA ALA A 310 13.58 -1.93 -17.44
C ALA A 310 14.75 -0.93 -17.59
N ILE A 311 15.76 -1.07 -16.73
CA ILE A 311 17.13 -0.64 -17.00
C ILE A 311 17.89 -1.91 -17.42
N ALA A 312 18.58 -1.84 -18.56
CA ALA A 312 19.27 -2.97 -19.17
C ALA A 312 20.07 -3.79 -18.14
N ALA A 313 19.73 -5.07 -18.01
CA ALA A 313 20.27 -5.95 -16.97
C ALA A 313 21.78 -6.17 -17.15
N LYS A 314 22.60 -5.54 -16.30
CA LYS A 314 24.03 -5.91 -16.13
C LYS A 314 24.08 -7.30 -15.47
N GLN A 315 24.86 -8.20 -16.03
CA GLN A 315 25.15 -9.49 -15.42
C GLN A 315 26.06 -9.24 -14.21
N ILE A 316 25.64 -9.66 -13.01
CA ILE A 316 26.37 -9.31 -11.77
C ILE A 316 27.60 -10.20 -11.62
N ASN A 317 28.80 -9.61 -11.65
CA ASN A 317 30.07 -10.21 -11.28
C ASN A 317 30.47 -9.77 -9.85
N PRO A 318 30.38 -10.67 -8.85
CA PRO A 318 30.57 -10.33 -7.42
C PRO A 318 31.87 -9.64 -7.06
N ARG A 319 32.95 -9.82 -7.83
CA ARG A 319 34.25 -9.17 -7.57
C ARG A 319 34.34 -7.76 -8.14
N GLN A 320 33.74 -7.50 -9.30
CA GLN A 320 33.79 -6.18 -9.94
C GLN A 320 32.66 -5.27 -9.43
N ASP A 321 31.50 -5.85 -9.12
CA ASP A 321 30.33 -5.08 -8.70
C ASP A 321 30.36 -4.65 -7.22
N ALA A 322 31.25 -5.25 -6.41
CA ALA A 322 31.43 -4.84 -5.02
C ALA A 322 32.11 -3.46 -4.92
N ASP A 323 33.10 -3.20 -5.77
CA ASP A 323 33.79 -1.91 -5.82
C ASP A 323 32.89 -0.84 -6.45
N ASP A 324 32.14 -1.18 -7.51
CA ASP A 324 31.13 -0.30 -8.12
C ASP A 324 30.02 0.09 -7.12
N LEU A 325 29.50 -0.87 -6.34
CA LEU A 325 28.49 -0.61 -5.31
C LEU A 325 29.05 0.28 -4.21
N LYS A 326 30.29 0.00 -3.75
CA LYS A 326 30.95 0.81 -2.73
C LYS A 326 31.16 2.25 -3.20
N ALA A 327 31.58 2.45 -4.45
CA ALA A 327 31.78 3.78 -5.02
C ALA A 327 30.48 4.59 -5.09
N GLN A 328 29.38 3.97 -5.55
CA GLN A 328 28.07 4.64 -5.62
C GLN A 328 27.51 5.01 -4.23
N LEU A 329 27.70 4.14 -3.23
CA LEU A 329 27.27 4.44 -1.86
C LEU A 329 28.09 5.56 -1.22
N MET A 330 29.39 5.64 -1.52
CA MET A 330 30.26 6.72 -1.06
C MET A 330 29.92 8.06 -1.73
N ASP A 331 29.71 8.05 -3.06
CA ASP A 331 29.28 9.23 -3.81
C ASP A 331 27.95 9.76 -3.27
N LEU A 332 26.97 8.88 -3.06
CA LEU A 332 25.68 9.23 -2.48
C LEU A 332 25.79 9.84 -1.08
N ALA A 333 26.69 9.31 -0.24
CA ALA A 333 26.93 9.83 1.10
C ALA A 333 27.57 11.24 1.09
N THR A 334 28.17 11.67 -0.02
CA THR A 334 28.73 13.02 -0.17
C THR A 334 27.76 14.05 -0.75
N GLN A 335 26.58 13.61 -1.23
CA GLN A 335 25.59 14.48 -1.89
C GLN A 335 24.62 15.18 -0.92
N ASP A 336 24.80 15.01 0.40
CA ASP A 336 23.97 15.61 1.47
C ASP A 336 22.45 15.45 1.21
N LEU A 337 22.05 14.27 0.71
CA LEU A 337 20.66 13.93 0.45
C LEU A 337 20.01 13.36 1.70
N ASP A 338 18.81 13.83 2.02
CA ASP A 338 17.99 13.32 3.11
C ASP A 338 16.61 12.82 2.63
N GLY A 339 15.88 12.17 3.54
CA GLY A 339 14.49 11.77 3.34
C GLY A 339 14.21 11.06 2.01
N PHE A 340 13.34 11.68 1.21
CA PHE A 340 12.78 11.09 -0.01
C PHE A 340 13.79 10.98 -1.16
N ASP A 341 14.66 11.97 -1.32
CA ASP A 341 15.66 11.98 -2.40
C ASP A 341 16.72 10.89 -2.17
N LEU A 342 17.12 10.71 -0.90
CA LEU A 342 17.99 9.59 -0.51
C LEU A 342 17.32 8.23 -0.78
N ASP A 343 16.04 8.08 -0.46
CA ASP A 343 15.29 6.83 -0.64
C ASP A 343 15.11 6.46 -2.12
N ILE A 344 14.93 7.45 -3.00
CA ILE A 344 14.90 7.25 -4.45
C ILE A 344 16.25 6.71 -4.93
N GLU A 345 17.36 7.34 -4.54
CA GLU A 345 18.69 6.93 -5.00
C GLU A 345 19.08 5.55 -4.46
N LEU A 346 18.81 5.26 -3.19
CA LEU A 346 19.02 3.93 -2.61
C LEU A 346 18.19 2.85 -3.32
N SER A 347 16.97 3.19 -3.76
CA SER A 347 16.10 2.28 -4.52
C SER A 347 16.60 2.02 -5.94
N LYS A 348 17.19 3.04 -6.59
CA LYS A 348 17.86 2.88 -7.90
C LYS A 348 19.08 1.97 -7.78
N ILE A 349 19.93 2.18 -6.79
CA ILE A 349 21.10 1.34 -6.51
C ILE A 349 20.65 -0.11 -6.20
N ALA A 350 19.63 -0.28 -5.36
CA ALA A 350 19.08 -1.60 -5.04
C ALA A 350 18.59 -2.37 -6.28
N SER A 351 17.89 -1.67 -7.18
CA SER A 351 17.42 -2.22 -8.45
C SER A 351 18.59 -2.61 -9.36
N GLN A 352 19.62 -1.75 -9.48
CA GLN A 352 20.81 -2.01 -10.29
C GLN A 352 21.55 -3.28 -9.85
N PHE A 353 21.71 -3.49 -8.53
CA PHE A 353 22.44 -4.64 -7.98
C PHE A 353 21.55 -5.84 -7.64
N LYS A 354 20.26 -5.81 -8.02
CA LYS A 354 19.27 -6.86 -7.72
C LYS A 354 19.26 -7.26 -6.23
N LYS A 355 19.32 -6.24 -5.36
CA LYS A 355 19.24 -6.41 -3.90
C LYS A 355 17.99 -5.73 -3.37
N GLN A 356 17.56 -6.16 -2.19
CA GLN A 356 16.47 -5.48 -1.49
C GLN A 356 16.94 -4.10 -1.01
N PRO A 357 16.12 -3.04 -1.11
CA PRO A 357 16.47 -1.69 -0.65
C PRO A 357 16.99 -1.64 0.78
N ARG A 358 16.42 -2.46 1.69
CA ARG A 358 16.91 -2.59 3.08
C ARG A 358 18.38 -2.98 3.20
N ASN A 359 18.87 -3.85 2.31
CA ASN A 359 20.26 -4.32 2.34
C ASN A 359 21.21 -3.21 1.87
N ILE A 360 20.79 -2.45 0.86
CA ILE A 360 21.56 -1.30 0.35
C ILE A 360 21.55 -0.17 1.39
N ARG A 361 20.40 0.13 2.02
CA ARG A 361 20.30 1.10 3.11
C ARG A 361 21.20 0.74 4.30
N SER A 362 21.23 -0.54 4.70
CA SER A 362 22.12 -0.99 5.77
C SER A 362 23.60 -0.83 5.40
N LEU A 363 23.98 -1.00 4.14
CA LEU A 363 25.34 -0.75 3.67
C LEU A 363 25.67 0.74 3.58
N TYR A 364 24.71 1.56 3.12
CA TYR A 364 24.82 3.03 3.09
C TYR A 364 25.09 3.61 4.48
N LEU A 365 24.31 3.21 5.49
CA LEU A 365 24.52 3.67 6.87
C LEU A 365 25.91 3.30 7.42
N LYS A 366 26.44 2.12 7.05
CA LYS A 366 27.81 1.71 7.40
C LYS A 366 28.88 2.49 6.65
N VAL A 367 28.56 3.05 5.49
CA VAL A 367 29.45 3.92 4.72
C VAL A 367 29.48 5.31 5.35
N VAL A 368 28.32 5.87 5.70
CA VAL A 368 28.20 7.14 6.43
C VAL A 368 28.94 7.08 7.76
N ASP A 369 28.68 6.06 8.59
CA ASP A 369 29.35 5.84 9.88
C ASP A 369 30.89 5.78 9.75
N LYS A 370 31.39 5.16 8.68
CA LYS A 370 32.84 5.10 8.39
C LYS A 370 33.41 6.40 7.86
N LEU A 371 32.63 7.18 7.10
CA LEU A 371 33.03 8.50 6.61
C LEU A 371 33.08 9.50 7.77
N GLU A 372 32.07 9.50 8.63
CA GLU A 372 32.04 10.29 9.86
C GLU A 372 33.22 9.93 10.78
N SER A 373 33.44 8.63 11.03
CA SER A 373 34.60 8.16 11.81
C SER A 373 35.97 8.52 11.19
N ALA A 374 36.06 8.60 9.85
CA ALA A 374 37.28 9.04 9.17
C ALA A 374 37.45 10.56 9.16
N HIS A 375 36.35 11.31 9.15
CA HIS A 375 36.34 12.76 9.29
C HIS A 375 36.77 13.17 10.70
N GLU A 376 36.26 12.48 11.73
CA GLU A 376 36.66 12.69 13.14
C GLU A 376 38.17 12.45 13.36
N ILE A 377 38.77 11.48 12.66
CA ILE A 377 40.23 11.23 12.72
C ILE A 377 41.03 12.33 12.00
N ASN A 378 40.52 12.85 10.88
CA ASN A 378 41.18 13.96 10.16
C ASN A 378 41.07 15.29 10.92
N GLU A 379 40.01 15.50 11.71
CA GLU A 379 39.85 16.70 12.54
C GLU A 379 40.87 16.75 13.69
N ILE A 380 41.31 15.60 14.21
CA ILE A 380 42.34 15.50 15.25
C ILE A 380 43.76 15.25 14.69
N GLU A 381 43.91 15.03 13.38
CA GLU A 381 45.20 14.82 12.72
C GLU A 381 46.20 15.97 12.97
N PRO A 382 45.80 17.26 12.97
CA PRO A 382 46.69 18.36 13.35
C PRO A 382 47.19 18.27 14.80
N GLU A 383 46.34 17.84 15.74
CA GLU A 383 46.68 17.68 17.16
C GLU A 383 47.61 16.48 17.37
N ILE A 384 47.39 15.39 16.63
CA ILE A 384 48.28 14.22 16.59
C ILE A 384 49.64 14.60 15.99
N TYR A 385 49.66 15.42 14.94
CA TYR A 385 50.89 15.90 14.32
C TYR A 385 51.67 16.82 15.27
N GLU A 386 51.01 17.74 15.97
CA GLU A 386 51.62 18.62 16.97
C GLU A 386 52.17 17.83 18.18
N LEU A 387 51.44 16.81 18.65
CA LEU A 387 51.89 15.89 19.70
C LEU A 387 53.16 15.10 19.32
N LEU A 388 53.32 14.76 18.03
CA LEU A 388 54.42 13.93 17.54
C LEU A 388 55.61 14.75 16.99
N SER A 389 55.44 16.07 16.79
CA SER A 389 56.46 16.97 16.23
C SER A 389 57.21 17.80 17.28
N GLY A 390 56.73 17.81 18.53
CA GLY A 390 57.45 18.32 19.71
C GLY A 390 58.12 17.21 20.49
#